data_AF-A0A6G1GE89-F1
#
_entry.id   AF-A0A6G1GE89-F1
#
_cell.length_a   1.000
_cell.length_b   1.000
_cell.length_c   1.000
_cell.angle_alpha   90.00
_cell.angle_beta   90.00
_cell.angle_gamma   90.00
#
_symmetry.space_group_name_H-M   'P 1'
#
loop_
_entity.id
_entity.type
_entity.pdbx_description
1 polymer ?
#
loop_
_entity_poly.entity_id
_entity_poly.type
_entity_poly.pdbx_seq_one_letter_code
_entity_poly.pdbx_strand_id
1 'polypeptide(L)'
;MRFSTVFAPFIALTVTVLGPFAFATMQPLDMQNSGNSLARMAFDLKDLIATINESQNGGAMSDVFDEFDDIFDSVLSNISLLTGTAVVTDPLDVQLVYEAYSNFVQGVFELMDGVADSAPTFIQLDKQNEFRIPAAVRELSGVVDAYLFNMIGIFPSNSSYAYQSANQKSQVDTHLRRAVHSYHLATARTPTPYSNTSALPERRRHRLGA
;
A
#
# COMPACT_ATOMS: atom_id res chain seq x y z
N MET A 1 -22.57 -7.37 1.62
CA MET A 1 -22.84 -6.70 2.91
C MET A 1 -21.62 -5.85 3.20
N ARG A 2 -21.70 -4.53 3.09
CA ARG A 2 -20.59 -3.62 3.39
C ARG A 2 -20.46 -3.51 4.91
N PHE A 3 -19.38 -4.06 5.47
CA PHE A 3 -18.96 -3.72 6.83
C PHE A 3 -18.09 -2.47 6.75
N SER A 4 -18.72 -1.34 6.44
CA SER A 4 -18.04 -0.03 6.51
C SER A 4 -18.03 0.40 7.97
N THR A 5 -17.14 -0.19 8.76
CA THR A 5 -16.71 0.40 10.02
C THR A 5 -15.60 1.36 9.71
N VAL A 6 -15.97 2.61 9.39
CA VAL A 6 -15.04 3.74 9.45
C VAL A 6 -14.62 3.88 10.91
N PHE A 7 -13.54 3.19 11.28
CA PHE A 7 -12.93 3.31 12.59
C PHE A 7 -12.09 4.58 12.54
N ALA A 8 -12.67 5.71 12.92
CA ALA A 8 -11.90 6.93 13.11
C ALA A 8 -10.94 6.69 14.30
N PRO A 9 -9.61 6.63 14.12
CA PRO A 9 -8.71 6.62 15.26
C PRO A 9 -8.91 7.94 16.00
N PHE A 10 -9.26 7.88 17.29
CA PHE A 10 -9.15 9.04 18.17
C PHE A 10 -7.65 9.32 18.34
N ILE A 11 -7.13 10.31 17.61
CA ILE A 11 -5.73 10.73 17.69
C ILE A 11 -5.62 11.86 18.72
N ALA A 12 -4.94 11.60 19.83
CA ALA A 12 -4.69 12.60 20.86
C ALA A 12 -3.43 13.41 20.52
N LEU A 13 -3.60 14.49 19.75
CA LEU A 13 -2.50 15.31 19.26
C LEU A 13 -1.89 16.15 20.39
N THR A 14 -0.60 15.96 20.69
CA THR A 14 0.14 16.89 21.55
C THR A 14 0.80 17.96 20.70
N VAL A 15 0.48 19.22 20.97
CA VAL A 15 1.17 20.37 20.38
C VAL A 15 2.30 20.79 21.31
N THR A 16 3.56 20.58 20.92
CA THR A 16 4.70 21.17 21.61
C THR A 16 5.11 22.48 20.92
N VAL A 17 5.06 23.60 21.65
CA VAL A 17 5.46 24.92 21.13
C VAL A 17 6.95 25.10 21.36
N LEU A 18 7.76 24.84 20.34
CA LEU A 18 9.19 25.17 20.32
C LEU A 18 9.47 26.12 19.13
N GLY A 19 9.07 27.38 19.28
CA GLY A 19 9.26 28.44 18.26
C GLY A 19 7.95 28.84 17.54
N PRO A 20 8.02 29.65 16.47
CA PRO A 20 6.84 30.17 15.76
C PRO A 20 6.08 29.11 14.93
N PHE A 21 6.43 27.83 15.05
CA PHE A 21 5.79 26.72 14.36
C PHE A 21 5.38 25.65 15.38
N ALA A 22 4.08 25.40 15.48
CA ALA A 22 3.53 24.25 16.17
C ALA A 22 3.56 23.05 15.20
N PHE A 23 4.37 22.04 15.49
CA PHE A 23 4.27 20.76 14.79
C PHE A 23 3.35 19.83 15.59
N ALA A 24 2.43 19.17 14.90
CA ALA A 24 1.75 18.02 15.44
C ALA A 24 2.78 16.91 15.65
N THR A 25 2.88 16.38 16.87
CA THR A 25 3.70 15.19 17.14
C THR A 25 2.78 14.07 17.59
N MET A 26 2.91 12.90 16.97
CA MET A 26 2.14 11.71 17.35
C MET A 26 2.74 11.11 18.63
N GLN A 27 1.91 10.75 19.62
CA GLN A 27 2.40 10.02 20.80
C GLN A 27 2.64 8.55 20.45
N PRO A 28 3.54 7.82 21.16
CA PRO A 28 3.81 6.41 20.90
C PRO A 28 2.55 5.53 20.84
N LEU A 29 1.60 5.76 21.75
CA LEU A 29 0.31 5.05 21.76
C LEU A 29 -0.53 5.33 20.51
N ASP A 30 -0.54 6.58 20.03
CA ASP A 30 -1.23 6.92 18.79
C ASP A 30 -0.57 6.25 17.59
N MET A 31 0.77 6.18 17.54
CA MET A 31 1.50 5.46 16.49
C MET A 31 1.20 3.96 16.51
N GLN A 32 1.06 3.36 17.70
CA GLN A 32 0.66 1.97 17.81
C GLN A 32 -0.75 1.75 17.25
N ASN A 33 -1.69 2.61 17.65
CA ASN A 33 -3.07 2.52 17.20
C ASN A 33 -3.19 2.71 15.69
N SER A 34 -2.49 3.69 15.12
CA SER A 34 -2.48 3.93 13.68
C SER A 34 -1.83 2.79 12.92
N GLY A 35 -0.63 2.33 13.32
CA GLY A 35 0.05 1.20 12.69
C GLY A 35 -0.80 -0.08 12.70
N ASN A 36 -1.45 -0.39 13.82
CA ASN A 36 -2.36 -1.53 13.91
C ASN A 36 -3.66 -1.35 13.09
N SER A 37 -4.14 -0.11 12.92
CA SER A 37 -5.27 0.17 12.04
C SER A 37 -4.89 -0.04 10.57
N LEU A 38 -3.74 0.48 10.15
CA LEU A 38 -3.20 0.28 8.81
C LEU A 38 -2.98 -1.21 8.50
N ALA A 39 -2.46 -1.97 9.47
CA ALA A 39 -2.29 -3.42 9.34
C ALA A 39 -3.62 -4.12 9.08
N ARG A 40 -4.67 -3.79 9.85
CA ARG A 40 -6.01 -4.37 9.67
C ARG A 40 -6.58 -4.09 8.29
N MET A 41 -6.51 -2.85 7.81
CA MET A 41 -6.99 -2.51 6.46
C MET A 41 -6.25 -3.29 5.37
N ALA A 42 -4.93 -3.49 5.51
CA ALA A 42 -4.17 -4.31 4.58
C ALA A 42 -4.63 -5.79 4.60
N PHE A 43 -4.91 -6.35 5.77
CA PHE A 43 -5.45 -7.71 5.90
C PHE A 43 -6.88 -7.82 5.36
N ASP A 44 -7.73 -6.83 5.61
CA ASP A 44 -9.12 -6.80 5.12
C ASP A 44 -9.14 -6.77 3.58
N LEU A 45 -8.30 -5.94 2.96
CA LEU A 45 -8.17 -5.92 1.49
C LEU A 45 -7.59 -7.23 0.94
N LYS A 46 -6.61 -7.83 1.62
CA LYS A 46 -6.09 -9.16 1.26
C LYS A 46 -7.22 -10.20 1.25
N ASP A 47 -8.06 -10.21 2.29
CA ASP A 47 -9.16 -11.16 2.42
C ASP A 47 -10.25 -10.91 1.37
N LEU A 48 -10.53 -9.66 1.02
CA LEU A 48 -11.39 -9.30 -0.11
C LEU A 48 -10.83 -9.86 -1.43
N ILE A 49 -9.54 -9.66 -1.70
CA ILE A 49 -8.86 -10.17 -2.90
C ILE A 49 -8.95 -11.70 -2.96
N ALA A 50 -8.67 -12.38 -1.86
CA ALA A 50 -8.79 -13.84 -1.76
C ALA A 50 -10.22 -14.30 -2.06
N THR A 51 -11.21 -13.64 -1.47
CA THR A 51 -12.64 -13.95 -1.69
C THR A 51 -13.03 -13.79 -3.17
N ILE A 52 -12.59 -12.72 -3.83
CA ILE A 52 -12.86 -12.51 -5.27
C ILE A 52 -12.13 -13.56 -6.12
N ASN A 53 -10.89 -13.88 -5.77
CA ASN A 53 -10.09 -14.87 -6.48
C ASN A 53 -10.73 -16.27 -6.43
N GLU A 54 -11.26 -16.66 -5.27
CA GLU A 54 -11.96 -17.93 -5.07
C GLU A 54 -13.34 -17.96 -5.73
N SER A 55 -14.13 -16.90 -5.57
CA SER A 55 -15.49 -16.84 -6.10
C SER A 55 -15.56 -16.54 -7.60
N GLN A 56 -14.48 -16.01 -8.19
CA GLN A 56 -14.42 -15.49 -9.55
C GLN A 56 -15.55 -14.50 -9.87
N ASN A 57 -15.97 -13.72 -8.86
CA ASN A 57 -17.04 -12.74 -9.01
C ASN A 57 -16.47 -11.32 -9.21
N GLY A 58 -16.41 -10.89 -10.47
CA GLY A 58 -15.93 -9.56 -10.83
C GLY A 58 -16.78 -8.39 -10.33
N GLY A 59 -18.01 -8.64 -9.83
CA GLY A 59 -18.90 -7.59 -9.33
C GLY A 59 -18.37 -6.82 -8.11
N ALA A 60 -17.41 -7.40 -7.37
CA ALA A 60 -16.79 -6.78 -6.20
C ALA A 60 -15.45 -6.09 -6.51
N MET A 61 -15.03 -6.02 -7.78
CA MET A 61 -13.75 -5.38 -8.14
C MET A 61 -13.72 -3.87 -7.85
N SER A 62 -14.87 -3.19 -7.85
CA SER A 62 -14.91 -1.78 -7.44
C SER A 62 -14.50 -1.62 -5.99
N ASP A 63 -14.96 -2.53 -5.12
CA ASP A 63 -14.63 -2.47 -3.69
C ASP A 63 -13.12 -2.66 -3.48
N VAL A 64 -12.41 -3.43 -4.32
CA VAL A 64 -10.93 -3.54 -4.25
C VAL A 64 -10.25 -2.19 -4.45
N PHE A 65 -10.71 -1.39 -5.41
CA PHE A 65 -10.13 -0.07 -5.66
C PHE A 65 -10.49 0.92 -4.55
N ASP A 66 -11.73 0.89 -4.05
CA ASP A 66 -12.16 1.70 -2.91
C ASP A 66 -11.28 1.41 -1.67
N GLU A 67 -11.00 0.14 -1.38
CA GLU A 67 -10.14 -0.24 -0.24
C GLU A 67 -8.65 0.13 -0.46
N PHE A 68 -8.15 0.11 -1.70
CA PHE A 68 -6.82 0.66 -2.01
C PHE A 68 -6.76 2.16 -1.70
N ASP A 69 -7.78 2.91 -2.09
CA ASP A 69 -7.89 4.36 -1.86
C ASP A 69 -8.02 4.66 -0.36
N ASP A 70 -8.82 3.88 0.38
CA ASP A 70 -8.98 4.03 1.83
C ASP A 70 -7.66 3.79 2.60
N ILE A 71 -6.88 2.79 2.20
CA ILE A 71 -5.53 2.57 2.75
C ILE A 71 -4.62 3.75 2.38
N PHE A 72 -4.63 4.18 1.12
CA PHE A 72 -3.81 5.29 0.64
C PHE A 72 -4.06 6.56 1.46
N ASP A 73 -5.32 6.97 1.62
CA ASP A 73 -5.72 8.16 2.36
C ASP A 73 -5.37 8.04 3.84
N SER A 74 -5.56 6.85 4.42
CA SER A 74 -5.20 6.58 5.81
C SER A 74 -3.69 6.69 6.04
N VAL A 75 -2.87 6.12 5.15
CA VAL A 75 -1.40 6.23 5.23
C VAL A 75 -0.97 7.69 5.09
N LEU A 76 -1.52 8.40 4.11
CA LEU A 76 -1.19 9.81 3.84
C LEU A 76 -1.55 10.71 5.05
N SER A 77 -2.71 10.50 5.66
CA SER A 77 -3.10 11.19 6.88
C SER A 77 -2.10 10.94 8.01
N ASN A 78 -1.67 9.69 8.22
CA ASN A 78 -0.70 9.38 9.27
C ASN A 78 0.69 9.98 9.02
N ILE A 79 1.16 10.06 7.77
CA ILE A 79 2.43 10.75 7.43
C ILE A 79 2.43 12.20 7.92
N SER A 80 1.30 12.90 7.71
CA SER A 80 1.18 14.31 8.11
C SER A 80 1.35 14.52 9.63
N LEU A 81 1.04 13.49 10.42
CA LEU A 81 1.11 13.49 11.89
C LEU A 81 2.47 13.02 12.42
N LEU A 82 3.14 12.13 11.68
CA LEU A 82 4.48 11.65 12.04
C LEU A 82 5.56 12.69 11.76
N THR A 83 5.34 13.54 10.76
CA THR A 83 6.31 14.56 10.35
C THR A 83 6.63 15.51 11.52
N GLY A 84 7.89 15.53 11.95
CA GLY A 84 8.34 16.36 13.08
C GLY A 84 8.23 15.69 14.44
N THR A 85 7.77 14.43 14.51
CA THR A 85 7.82 13.66 15.75
C THR A 85 9.26 13.35 16.14
N ALA A 86 9.59 13.58 17.42
CA ALA A 86 10.93 13.33 17.94
C ALA A 86 11.25 11.84 18.03
N VAL A 87 12.54 11.51 18.08
CA VAL A 87 13.02 10.16 18.35
C VAL A 87 12.47 9.67 19.67
N VAL A 88 11.87 8.47 19.68
CA VAL A 88 11.36 7.83 20.89
C VAL A 88 12.53 7.24 21.67
N THR A 89 12.63 7.59 22.95
CA THR A 89 13.78 7.22 23.80
C THR A 89 13.41 6.28 24.94
N ASP A 90 12.14 6.26 25.36
CA ASP A 90 11.68 5.31 26.36
C ASP A 90 11.65 3.88 25.78
N PRO A 91 12.32 2.89 26.40
CA PRO A 91 12.40 1.54 25.84
C PRO A 91 11.06 0.84 25.62
N LEU A 92 10.05 1.10 26.48
CA LEU A 92 8.72 0.51 26.34
C LEU A 92 7.99 1.11 25.14
N ASP A 93 8.08 2.43 24.99
CA ASP A 93 7.49 3.14 23.85
C ASP A 93 8.16 2.73 22.53
N VAL A 94 9.49 2.58 22.52
CA VAL A 94 10.23 2.11 21.32
C VAL A 94 9.70 0.73 20.89
N GLN A 95 9.57 -0.21 21.83
CA GLN A 95 9.08 -1.55 21.52
C GLN A 95 7.63 -1.49 21.00
N LEU A 96 6.78 -0.72 21.66
CA LEU A 96 5.36 -0.55 21.32
C LEU A 96 5.17 -0.01 19.89
N VAL A 97 5.95 1.02 19.51
CA VAL A 97 5.92 1.60 18.16
C VAL A 97 6.49 0.62 17.13
N TYR A 98 7.55 -0.12 17.48
CA TYR A 98 8.17 -1.09 16.59
C TYR A 98 7.27 -2.30 16.28
N GLU A 99 6.54 -2.80 17.27
CA GLU A 99 5.57 -3.88 17.06
C GLU A 99 4.47 -3.46 16.09
N ALA A 100 3.92 -2.25 16.24
CA ALA A 100 2.92 -1.72 15.32
C ALA A 100 3.47 -1.48 13.91
N TYR A 101 4.70 -0.95 13.80
CA TYR A 101 5.41 -0.84 12.53
C TYR A 101 5.53 -2.22 11.84
N SER A 102 6.01 -3.22 12.58
CA SER A 102 6.19 -4.58 12.07
C SER A 102 4.87 -5.21 11.65
N ASN A 103 3.80 -4.95 12.40
CA ASN A 103 2.46 -5.47 12.10
C ASN A 103 1.91 -4.88 10.80
N PHE A 104 2.08 -3.57 10.58
CA PHE A 104 1.71 -2.95 9.31
C PHE A 104 2.54 -3.50 8.14
N VAL A 105 3.86 -3.65 8.32
CA VAL A 105 4.73 -4.25 7.30
C VAL A 105 4.25 -5.66 6.92
N GLN A 106 3.90 -6.50 7.91
CA GLN A 106 3.36 -7.83 7.65
C GLN A 106 2.05 -7.76 6.86
N GLY A 107 1.14 -6.84 7.21
CA GLY A 107 -0.08 -6.59 6.45
C GLY A 107 0.19 -6.26 4.99
N VAL A 108 1.18 -5.41 4.72
CA VAL A 108 1.60 -5.07 3.34
C VAL A 108 2.20 -6.27 2.61
N PHE A 109 3.01 -7.10 3.27
CA PHE A 109 3.53 -8.33 2.65
C PHE A 109 2.40 -9.24 2.18
N GLU A 110 1.48 -9.54 3.08
CA GLU A 110 0.38 -10.47 2.81
C GLU A 110 -0.57 -9.91 1.75
N LEU A 111 -0.86 -8.62 1.80
CA LEU A 111 -1.64 -7.94 0.78
C LEU A 111 -0.96 -8.01 -0.59
N MET A 112 0.33 -7.68 -0.69
CA MET A 112 1.04 -7.69 -1.97
C MET A 112 1.21 -9.09 -2.55
N ASP A 113 1.40 -10.10 -1.71
CA ASP A 113 1.43 -11.50 -2.14
C ASP A 113 0.04 -11.95 -2.64
N GLY A 114 -1.04 -11.58 -1.92
CA GLY A 114 -2.42 -11.83 -2.38
C GLY A 114 -2.73 -11.15 -3.71
N VAL A 115 -2.31 -9.89 -3.90
CA VAL A 115 -2.41 -9.17 -5.18
C VAL A 115 -1.65 -9.92 -6.27
N ALA A 116 -0.40 -10.32 -6.01
CA ALA A 116 0.44 -11.02 -6.98
C ALA A 116 -0.21 -12.33 -7.46
N ASP A 117 -0.74 -13.11 -6.53
CA ASP A 117 -1.36 -14.42 -6.81
C ASP A 117 -2.72 -14.28 -7.53
N SER A 118 -3.43 -13.18 -7.33
CA SER A 118 -4.73 -12.90 -7.97
C SER A 118 -4.62 -12.49 -9.45
N ALA A 119 -3.42 -12.16 -9.94
CA ALA A 119 -3.22 -11.55 -11.25
C ALA A 119 -3.90 -12.29 -12.42
N PRO A 120 -3.79 -13.63 -12.57
CA PRO A 120 -4.44 -14.34 -13.66
C PRO A 120 -5.96 -14.19 -13.64
N THR A 121 -6.56 -14.33 -12.45
CA THR A 121 -8.01 -14.26 -12.26
C THR A 121 -8.51 -12.85 -12.47
N PHE A 122 -7.86 -11.83 -11.89
CA PHE A 122 -8.32 -10.45 -12.00
C PHE A 122 -8.27 -9.95 -13.45
N ILE A 123 -7.25 -10.33 -14.23
CA ILE A 123 -7.16 -10.03 -15.66
C ILE A 123 -8.22 -10.80 -16.49
N GLN A 124 -8.65 -11.98 -16.02
CA GLN A 124 -9.74 -12.71 -16.65
C GLN A 124 -11.09 -12.04 -16.39
N LEU A 125 -11.32 -11.53 -15.17
CA LEU A 125 -12.55 -10.84 -14.78
C LEU A 125 -12.72 -9.51 -15.52
N ASP A 126 -11.65 -8.73 -15.64
CA ASP A 126 -11.62 -7.51 -16.45
C ASP A 126 -10.20 -7.31 -17.01
N LYS A 127 -10.08 -7.20 -18.33
CA LYS A 127 -8.80 -6.99 -19.01
C LYS A 127 -8.13 -5.68 -18.59
N GLN A 128 -8.89 -4.66 -18.20
CA GLN A 128 -8.32 -3.40 -17.72
C GLN A 128 -7.54 -3.55 -16.42
N ASN A 129 -7.76 -4.63 -15.65
CA ASN A 129 -7.01 -4.90 -14.43
C ASN A 129 -5.52 -5.16 -14.68
N GLU A 130 -5.13 -5.48 -15.92
CA GLU A 130 -3.71 -5.56 -16.31
C GLU A 130 -2.97 -4.22 -16.13
N PHE A 131 -3.69 -3.10 -16.12
CA PHE A 131 -3.14 -1.76 -15.91
C PHE A 131 -3.61 -1.12 -14.60
N ARG A 132 -4.90 -1.28 -14.25
CA ARG A 132 -5.51 -0.59 -13.10
C ARG A 132 -4.94 -1.07 -11.77
N ILE A 133 -4.79 -2.39 -11.57
CA ILE A 133 -4.23 -2.91 -10.31
C ILE A 133 -2.76 -2.51 -10.16
N PRO A 134 -1.89 -2.66 -11.18
CA PRO A 134 -0.54 -2.13 -11.11
C PRO A 134 -0.43 -0.62 -10.91
N ALA A 135 -1.42 0.17 -11.32
CA ALA A 135 -1.45 1.60 -11.04
C ALA A 135 -1.75 1.85 -9.55
N ALA A 136 -2.83 1.28 -9.02
CA ALA A 136 -3.20 1.38 -7.61
C ALA A 136 -2.08 0.91 -6.67
N VAL A 137 -1.42 -0.22 -6.98
CA VAL A 137 -0.27 -0.70 -6.20
C VAL A 137 0.88 0.30 -6.19
N ARG A 138 1.16 0.99 -7.32
CA ARG A 138 2.24 1.99 -7.37
C ARG A 138 1.90 3.25 -6.60
N GLU A 139 0.64 3.68 -6.63
CA GLU A 139 0.15 4.82 -5.84
C GLU A 139 0.28 4.52 -4.35
N LEU A 140 -0.21 3.36 -3.90
CA LEU A 140 -0.03 2.89 -2.53
C LEU A 140 1.45 2.75 -2.15
N SER A 141 2.29 2.22 -3.06
CA SER A 141 3.73 2.06 -2.82
C SER A 141 4.39 3.38 -2.43
N GLY A 142 4.04 4.48 -3.09
CA GLY A 142 4.63 5.79 -2.83
C GLY A 142 4.32 6.31 -1.42
N VAL A 143 3.09 6.17 -0.95
CA VAL A 143 2.71 6.61 0.41
C VAL A 143 3.21 5.65 1.48
N VAL A 144 3.20 4.33 1.25
CA VAL A 144 3.74 3.35 2.19
C VAL A 144 5.25 3.55 2.37
N ASP A 145 5.98 3.78 1.28
CA ASP A 145 7.42 4.08 1.31
C ASP A 145 7.74 5.29 2.20
N ALA A 146 7.00 6.39 2.00
CA ALA A 146 7.15 7.60 2.78
C ALA A 146 6.78 7.41 4.25
N TYR A 147 5.69 6.68 4.54
CA TYR A 147 5.30 6.37 5.91
C TYR A 147 6.35 5.55 6.64
N LEU A 148 6.83 4.46 6.04
CA LEU A 148 7.85 3.60 6.64
C LEU A 148 9.15 4.37 6.85
N PHE A 149 9.54 5.23 5.90
CA PHE A 149 10.72 6.09 6.05
C PHE A 149 10.60 7.03 7.25
N ASN A 150 9.45 7.71 7.42
CA ASN A 150 9.22 8.58 8.57
C ASN A 150 9.24 7.79 9.89
N MET A 151 8.60 6.62 9.95
CA MET A 151 8.61 5.76 11.13
C MET A 151 10.02 5.28 11.51
N ILE A 152 10.85 4.90 10.54
CA ILE A 152 12.25 4.51 10.78
C ILE A 152 13.01 5.65 11.47
N GLY A 153 12.76 6.90 11.08
CA GLY A 153 13.40 8.08 11.65
C GLY A 153 13.06 8.35 13.12
N ILE A 154 12.01 7.73 13.64
CA ILE A 154 11.57 7.86 15.04
C ILE A 154 12.35 6.91 15.97
N PHE A 155 12.94 5.83 15.42
CA PHE A 155 13.76 4.93 16.22
C PHE A 155 15.17 5.50 16.45
N PRO A 156 15.80 5.24 17.62
CA PRO A 156 17.18 5.66 17.85
C PRO A 156 18.13 5.08 16.80
N SER A 157 18.93 5.92 16.13
CA SER A 157 19.69 5.55 14.93
C SER A 157 20.76 4.46 15.14
N ASN A 158 21.23 4.28 16.39
CA ASN A 158 22.19 3.24 16.76
C ASN A 158 21.53 2.03 17.44
N SER A 159 20.20 1.87 17.30
CA SER A 159 19.45 0.76 17.87
C SER A 159 19.23 -0.37 16.85
N SER A 160 19.07 -1.58 17.35
CA SER A 160 18.65 -2.73 16.54
C SER A 160 17.29 -2.50 15.87
N TYR A 161 16.42 -1.65 16.43
CA TYR A 161 15.12 -1.32 15.87
C TYR A 161 15.26 -0.57 14.55
N ALA A 162 16.09 0.48 14.49
CA ALA A 162 16.32 1.25 13.27
C ALA A 162 16.86 0.38 12.12
N TYR A 163 17.78 -0.54 12.42
CA TYR A 163 18.30 -1.49 11.43
C TYR A 163 17.25 -2.50 10.94
N GLN A 164 16.49 -3.09 11.86
CA GLN A 164 15.46 -4.07 11.51
C GLN A 164 14.32 -3.43 10.72
N SER A 165 13.85 -2.24 11.12
CA SER A 165 12.80 -1.52 10.42
C SER A 165 13.22 -1.14 8.99
N ALA A 166 14.47 -0.72 8.79
CA ALA A 166 15.01 -0.46 7.46
C ALA A 166 15.09 -1.73 6.59
N ASN A 167 15.48 -2.85 7.18
CA ASN A 167 15.50 -4.15 6.47
C ASN A 167 14.09 -4.60 6.07
N GLN A 168 13.13 -4.49 6.98
CA GLN A 168 11.71 -4.77 6.73
C GLN A 168 11.17 -3.89 5.59
N LYS A 169 11.49 -2.59 5.58
CA LYS A 169 11.12 -1.70 4.47
C LYS A 169 11.69 -2.17 3.13
N SER A 170 12.96 -2.58 3.08
CA SER A 170 13.57 -3.09 1.84
C SER A 170 12.85 -4.36 1.31
N GLN A 171 12.33 -5.19 2.22
CA GLN A 171 11.47 -6.31 1.85
C GLN A 171 10.13 -5.80 1.30
N VAL A 172 9.52 -4.76 1.89
CA VAL A 172 8.25 -4.17 1.41
C VAL A 172 8.42 -3.69 -0.03
N ASP A 173 9.50 -2.98 -0.32
CA ASP A 173 9.85 -2.51 -1.67
C ASP A 173 9.98 -3.69 -2.67
N THR A 174 10.35 -4.87 -2.19
CA THR A 174 10.43 -6.08 -3.01
C THR A 174 9.06 -6.70 -3.26
N HIS A 175 8.20 -6.81 -2.25
CA HIS A 175 6.83 -7.32 -2.40
C HIS A 175 5.98 -6.43 -3.31
N LEU A 176 6.05 -5.10 -3.15
CA LEU A 176 5.36 -4.13 -4.01
C LEU A 176 5.77 -4.29 -5.49
N ARG A 177 7.08 -4.41 -5.76
CA ARG A 177 7.58 -4.64 -7.12
C ARG A 177 7.15 -5.99 -7.69
N ARG A 178 7.14 -7.04 -6.88
CA ARG A 178 6.68 -8.38 -7.28
C ARG A 178 5.20 -8.38 -7.65
N ALA A 179 4.35 -7.76 -6.84
CA ALA A 179 2.92 -7.63 -7.11
C ALA A 179 2.66 -7.01 -8.49
N VAL A 180 3.31 -5.88 -8.79
CA VAL A 180 3.23 -5.23 -10.11
C VAL A 180 3.75 -6.15 -11.23
N HIS A 181 4.89 -6.81 -11.01
CA HIS A 181 5.50 -7.69 -12.01
C HIS A 181 4.61 -8.90 -12.35
N SER A 182 3.89 -9.46 -11.37
CA SER A 182 2.98 -10.58 -11.58
C SER A 182 1.87 -10.27 -12.58
N TYR A 183 1.32 -9.05 -12.56
CA TYR A 183 0.34 -8.62 -13.57
C TYR A 183 0.95 -8.48 -14.96
N HIS A 184 2.16 -7.90 -15.08
CA HIS A 184 2.86 -7.84 -16.38
C HIS A 184 3.15 -9.23 -16.93
N LEU A 185 3.58 -10.16 -16.07
CA LEU A 185 3.87 -11.53 -16.44
C LEU A 185 2.61 -12.30 -16.84
N ALA A 186 1.52 -12.16 -16.09
CA ALA A 186 0.24 -12.77 -16.41
C ALA A 186 -0.30 -12.25 -17.76
N THR A 187 -0.19 -10.95 -18.01
CA THR A 187 -0.57 -10.30 -19.27
C THR A 187 0.23 -10.83 -20.45
N ALA A 188 1.56 -10.94 -20.30
CA ALA A 188 2.45 -11.44 -21.33
C ALA A 188 2.16 -12.90 -21.74
N ARG A 189 1.47 -13.66 -20.88
CA ARG A 189 1.05 -15.04 -21.15
C ARG A 189 -0.32 -15.14 -21.82
N THR A 190 -1.02 -14.03 -22.03
CA THR A 190 -2.33 -14.04 -22.73
C THR A 190 -2.15 -14.10 -24.26
N PRO A 191 -3.16 -14.58 -25.02
CA PRO A 191 -3.07 -14.67 -26.49
C PRO A 191 -2.90 -13.31 -27.20
N THR A 192 -3.37 -12.23 -26.57
CA THR A 192 -3.26 -10.85 -27.07
C THR A 192 -2.77 -9.93 -25.94
N PRO A 193 -1.47 -9.98 -25.60
CA PRO A 193 -0.91 -9.17 -24.53
C PRO A 193 -1.12 -7.67 -24.80
N TYR A 194 -1.46 -6.90 -23.78
CA TYR A 194 -1.60 -5.44 -23.87
C TYR A 194 -2.58 -4.99 -24.96
N SER A 195 -3.69 -5.71 -25.13
CA SER A 195 -4.64 -5.49 -26.22
C SER A 195 -5.31 -4.11 -26.23
N ASN A 196 -5.12 -3.28 -25.20
CA ASN A 196 -5.55 -1.88 -25.18
C ASN A 196 -4.60 -0.93 -25.95
N THR A 197 -3.44 -1.38 -26.43
CA THR A 197 -2.65 -0.61 -27.40
C THR A 197 -3.34 -0.68 -28.75
N SER A 198 -4.43 0.07 -28.89
CA SER A 198 -5.13 0.22 -30.14
C SER A 198 -4.14 0.67 -31.21
N ALA A 199 -3.92 -0.24 -32.16
CA ALA A 199 -3.50 -0.02 -33.54
C ALA A 199 -2.95 1.39 -33.84
N LEU A 200 -1.63 1.49 -34.04
CA LEU A 200 -1.15 2.43 -35.05
C LEU A 200 -1.95 2.12 -36.31
N PRO A 201 -2.74 3.06 -36.87
CA PRO A 201 -3.43 2.80 -38.11
C PRO A 201 -2.34 2.47 -39.12
N GLU A 202 -2.33 1.21 -39.57
CA GLU A 202 -1.54 0.77 -40.69
C GLU A 202 -1.98 1.68 -41.84
N ARG A 203 -1.20 2.74 -42.09
CA ARG A 203 -1.43 3.65 -43.20
C ARG A 203 -1.38 2.77 -44.42
N ARG A 204 -2.57 2.42 -44.94
CA ARG A 204 -2.75 1.71 -46.19
C ARG A 204 -1.75 2.32 -47.16
N ARG A 205 -0.72 1.56 -47.54
CA ARG A 205 0.08 1.88 -48.72
C ARG A 205 -0.90 1.75 -49.88
N HIS A 206 -1.59 2.84 -50.16
CA HIS A 206 -2.34 3.00 -51.38
C HIS A 206 -1.33 2.78 -52.50
N ARG A 207 -1.57 1.71 -53.26
CA ARG A 207 -0.96 1.45 -54.54
C ARG A 207 -0.93 2.76 -55.32
N LEU A 208 0.26 3.33 -55.52
CA LEU A 208 0.51 4.21 -56.65
C LEU A 208 0.76 3.28 -57.84
N GLY A 209 -0.35 2.86 -58.45
CA GLY A 209 -0.38 2.45 -59.84
C GLY A 209 -0.90 3.63 -60.65
N ALA A 210 0.02 4.38 -61.24
CA ALA A 210 -0.11 5.14 -62.48
C ALA A 210 1.30 5.55 -62.91
#